data_AF-A0A8T3QPQ6-F1
#
_entry.id   AF-A0A8T3QPQ6-F1
#
_cell.length_a   1.000
_cell.length_b   1.000
_cell.length_c   1.000
_cell.angle_alpha   90.00
_cell.angle_beta   90.00
_cell.angle_gamma   90.00
#
_symmetry.space_group_name_H-M   'P 1'
#
loop_
_entity.id
_entity.type
_entity.pdbx_description
1 polymer ?
#
loop_
_entity_poly.entity_id
_entity_poly.type
_entity_poly.pdbx_seq_one_letter_code
_entity_poly.pdbx_strand_id
1 'polypeptide(L)'
;MTGFQRVGGRGSTPGGRSVIWSVAEGSRGRRYREVRRAGEGIAHSLLLETDPAGRFSHLELSTPSGLLTLHPEGDGTLHGHAIVSDGVEHVAGLAWEPDGLVVIDDSVVCVLAASRLLRPTLEAASSIARHAVWIPPTLWVEIRPVRVARAAGSWQLGSDGPIEIDPGGLPRLAGGEMWPLEPEDGQPATPD
;
A
#
# COMPACT_ATOMS: atom_id res chain seq x y z
N MET A 1 -20.32 3.57 16.87
CA MET A 1 -19.45 4.73 16.59
C MET A 1 -18.62 4.37 15.36
N THR A 2 -18.89 4.95 14.21
CA THR A 2 -18.07 4.72 13.01
C THR A 2 -17.33 6.01 12.68
N GLY A 3 -16.30 6.30 13.49
CA GLY A 3 -15.33 7.34 13.17
C GLY A 3 -14.39 6.88 12.07
N PHE A 4 -13.69 7.82 11.44
CA PHE A 4 -12.64 7.50 10.50
C PHE A 4 -11.49 6.76 11.20
N GLN A 5 -10.98 5.71 10.57
CA GLN A 5 -9.89 4.91 11.13
C GLN A 5 -8.55 5.63 11.00
N ARG A 6 -7.82 5.81 12.11
CA ARG A 6 -6.50 6.44 12.15
C ARG A 6 -5.57 5.66 13.08
N VAL A 7 -4.85 4.69 12.51
CA VAL A 7 -4.09 3.70 13.28
C VAL A 7 -2.70 3.54 12.68
N GLY A 8 -1.68 3.48 13.53
CA GLY A 8 -0.33 3.07 13.19
C GLY A 8 -0.02 1.69 13.76
N GLY A 9 1.03 1.07 13.25
CA GLY A 9 1.53 -0.17 13.80
C GLY A 9 2.89 -0.56 13.27
N ARG A 10 3.44 -1.62 13.84
CA ARG A 10 4.67 -2.27 13.38
C ARG A 10 4.51 -3.78 13.44
N GLY A 11 5.39 -4.50 12.75
CA GLY A 11 5.50 -5.95 12.85
C GLY A 11 6.46 -6.51 11.82
N SER A 12 6.37 -7.82 11.60
CA SER A 12 7.15 -8.52 10.57
C SER A 12 6.25 -9.08 9.48
N THR A 13 6.65 -8.92 8.22
CA THR A 13 6.01 -9.55 7.05
C THR A 13 6.22 -11.07 7.06
N PRO A 14 5.49 -11.84 6.24
CA PRO A 14 5.73 -13.29 6.07
C PRO A 14 7.16 -13.63 5.66
N GLY A 15 7.84 -12.73 4.94
CA GLY A 15 9.26 -12.83 4.60
C GLY A 15 10.22 -12.43 5.74
N GLY A 16 9.70 -12.18 6.95
CA GLY A 16 10.48 -11.79 8.12
C GLY A 16 11.00 -10.35 8.09
N ARG A 17 10.48 -9.50 7.20
CA ARG A 17 10.94 -8.10 7.07
C ARG A 17 10.22 -7.22 8.07
N SER A 18 10.95 -6.36 8.77
CA SER A 18 10.37 -5.39 9.70
C SER A 18 9.73 -4.24 8.93
N VAL A 19 8.49 -3.91 9.32
CA VAL A 19 7.69 -2.86 8.72
C VAL A 19 7.02 -2.01 9.79
N ILE A 20 6.96 -0.70 9.57
CA ILE A 20 6.14 0.25 10.32
C ILE A 20 5.13 0.81 9.32
N TRP A 21 3.87 0.89 9.70
CA TRP A 21 2.80 1.32 8.81
C TRP A 21 1.82 2.26 9.51
N SER A 22 1.06 3.00 8.73
CA SER A 22 -0.12 3.73 9.22
C SER A 22 -1.22 3.74 8.18
N VAL A 23 -2.46 3.82 8.66
CA VAL A 23 -3.67 3.97 7.87
C VAL A 23 -4.46 5.13 8.44
N ALA A 24 -4.79 6.11 7.61
CA ALA A 24 -5.66 7.22 7.94
C ALA A 24 -6.78 7.31 6.90
N GLU A 25 -8.02 7.11 7.33
CA GLU A 25 -9.22 7.26 6.50
C GLU A 25 -9.84 8.65 6.68
N GLY A 26 -10.52 9.12 5.65
CA GLY A 26 -11.23 10.38 5.64
C GLY A 26 -12.26 10.43 4.51
N SER A 27 -12.93 11.57 4.36
CA SER A 27 -13.94 11.76 3.31
C SER A 27 -13.41 11.68 1.88
N ARG A 28 -12.08 11.83 1.70
CA ARG A 28 -11.41 11.74 0.39
C ARG A 28 -10.87 10.34 0.07
N GLY A 29 -11.12 9.36 0.94
CA GLY A 29 -10.59 8.01 0.82
C GLY A 29 -9.58 7.70 1.92
N ARG A 30 -8.56 6.92 1.60
CA ARG A 30 -7.64 6.37 2.59
C ARG A 30 -6.19 6.62 2.19
N ARG A 31 -5.41 7.09 3.17
CA ARG A 31 -3.96 7.25 3.07
C ARG A 31 -3.29 6.17 3.87
N TYR A 32 -2.38 5.47 3.21
CA TYR A 32 -1.53 4.45 3.78
C TYR A 32 -0.11 4.96 3.78
N ARG A 33 0.66 4.61 4.81
CA ARG A 33 2.11 4.78 4.80
C ARG A 33 2.78 3.52 5.26
N GLU A 34 3.97 3.29 4.74
CA GLU A 34 4.81 2.16 5.09
C GLU A 34 6.28 2.58 5.08
N VAL A 35 7.04 2.14 6.07
CA VAL A 35 8.50 2.16 6.05
C VAL A 35 8.97 0.73 6.28
N ARG A 36 9.70 0.19 5.31
CA ARG A 36 10.29 -1.15 5.37
C ARG A 36 11.78 -1.03 5.64
N ARG A 37 12.27 -1.76 6.64
CA ARG A 37 13.70 -1.79 6.98
C ARG A 37 14.48 -2.84 6.17
N ALA A 38 15.74 -2.56 5.89
CA ALA A 38 16.71 -3.53 5.38
C ALA A 38 18.05 -3.34 6.11
N GLY A 39 18.43 -4.32 6.94
CA GLY A 39 19.58 -4.18 7.83
C GLY A 39 19.41 -2.98 8.76
N GLU A 40 20.43 -2.12 8.82
CA GLU A 40 20.39 -0.86 9.57
C GLU A 40 19.69 0.29 8.80
N GLY A 41 19.37 0.08 7.52
CA GLY A 41 18.81 1.10 6.64
C GLY A 41 17.32 0.93 6.34
N ILE A 42 16.83 1.81 5.47
CA ILE A 42 15.47 1.77 4.93
C ILE A 42 15.52 1.18 3.53
N ALA A 43 14.71 0.15 3.31
CA ALA A 43 14.54 -0.49 2.02
C ALA A 43 13.61 0.33 1.11
N HIS A 44 12.53 0.88 1.69
CA HIS A 44 11.70 1.91 1.07
C HIS A 44 10.86 2.66 2.11
N SER A 45 10.36 3.84 1.71
CA SER A 45 9.29 4.60 2.37
C SER A 45 8.19 4.86 1.35
N LEU A 46 6.96 4.44 1.65
CA LEU A 46 5.80 4.48 0.76
C LEU A 46 4.70 5.34 1.38
N LEU A 47 4.12 6.22 0.58
CA LEU A 47 2.79 6.79 0.76
C LEU A 47 1.92 6.29 -0.40
N LEU A 48 0.77 5.71 -0.08
CA LEU A 48 -0.22 5.27 -1.05
C LEU A 48 -1.57 5.85 -0.66
N GLU A 49 -2.27 6.45 -1.61
CA GLU A 49 -3.62 6.96 -1.43
C GLU A 49 -4.60 6.24 -2.33
N THR A 50 -5.80 6.05 -1.81
CA THR A 50 -6.95 5.57 -2.56
C THR A 50 -8.12 6.52 -2.42
N ASP A 51 -8.96 6.58 -3.45
CA ASP A 51 -10.24 7.28 -3.43
C ASP A 51 -11.26 6.59 -2.47
N PRO A 52 -12.46 7.15 -2.26
CA PRO A 52 -13.49 6.54 -1.43
C PRO A 52 -14.00 5.16 -1.92
N ALA A 53 -13.84 4.85 -3.21
CA ALA A 53 -14.14 3.53 -3.77
C ALA A 53 -12.99 2.52 -3.56
N GLY A 54 -11.85 2.96 -3.02
CA GLY A 54 -10.66 2.14 -2.80
C GLY A 54 -9.75 2.05 -4.03
N ARG A 55 -10.00 2.84 -5.08
CA ARG A 55 -9.17 2.87 -6.29
C ARG A 55 -7.93 3.71 -6.05
N PHE A 56 -6.82 3.33 -6.70
CA PHE A 56 -5.57 4.05 -6.62
C PHE A 56 -5.73 5.53 -7.01
N SER A 57 -5.18 6.45 -6.21
CA SER A 57 -5.24 7.89 -6.50
C SER A 57 -3.89 8.60 -6.50
N HIS A 58 -2.93 8.16 -5.68
CA HIS A 58 -1.60 8.78 -5.61
C HIS A 58 -0.60 7.85 -4.92
N LEU A 59 0.65 7.90 -5.35
CA LEU A 59 1.77 7.21 -4.72
C LEU A 59 2.99 8.11 -4.64
N GLU A 60 3.70 8.02 -3.53
CA GLU A 60 5.08 8.49 -3.37
C GLU A 60 5.90 7.32 -2.81
N LEU A 61 6.96 6.94 -3.51
CA LEU A 61 7.84 5.84 -3.11
C LEU A 61 9.30 6.30 -3.13
N SER A 62 9.92 6.33 -1.96
CA SER A 62 11.36 6.53 -1.82
C SER A 62 12.06 5.19 -1.64
N THR A 63 13.14 4.97 -2.37
CA THR A 63 14.06 3.83 -2.22
C THR A 63 15.50 4.35 -2.21
N PRO A 64 16.52 3.51 -1.96
CA PRO A 64 17.91 3.90 -2.20
C PRO A 64 18.20 4.36 -3.64
N SER A 65 17.37 3.97 -4.62
CA SER A 65 17.53 4.35 -6.02
C SER A 65 16.97 5.74 -6.34
N GLY A 66 16.11 6.32 -5.48
CA GLY A 66 15.48 7.60 -5.76
C GLY A 66 14.07 7.78 -5.17
N LEU A 67 13.30 8.68 -5.78
CA LEU A 67 11.90 8.98 -5.44
C LEU A 67 11.01 8.83 -6.68
N LEU A 68 9.96 8.02 -6.61
CA LEU A 68 8.91 7.92 -7.61
C LEU A 68 7.63 8.58 -7.09
N THR A 69 7.00 9.40 -7.92
CA THR A 69 5.61 9.81 -7.76
C THR A 69 4.78 9.26 -8.90
N LEU A 70 3.54 8.85 -8.62
CA LEU A 70 2.65 8.26 -9.61
C LEU A 70 1.18 8.55 -9.26
N HIS A 71 0.37 8.89 -10.26
CA HIS A 71 -1.06 9.12 -10.10
C HIS A 71 -1.81 8.86 -11.42
N PRO A 72 -3.08 8.45 -11.38
CA PRO A 72 -3.91 8.38 -12.57
C PRO A 72 -4.36 9.78 -13.02
N GLU A 73 -4.42 9.98 -14.32
CA GLU A 73 -5.03 11.14 -14.97
C GLU A 73 -6.46 10.82 -15.45
N GLY A 74 -7.24 11.86 -15.72
CA GLY A 74 -8.63 11.73 -16.19
C GLY A 74 -8.78 11.11 -17.59
N ASP A 75 -7.68 10.90 -18.31
CA ASP A 75 -7.63 10.32 -19.65
C ASP A 75 -7.43 8.79 -19.67
N GLY A 76 -7.38 8.15 -18.49
CA GLY A 76 -7.19 6.71 -18.36
C GLY A 76 -5.72 6.28 -18.44
N THR A 77 -4.79 7.18 -18.12
CA THR A 77 -3.36 6.86 -18.06
C THR A 77 -2.76 7.17 -16.69
N LEU A 78 -1.58 6.60 -16.41
CA LEU A 78 -0.75 6.93 -15.26
C LEU A 78 0.32 7.95 -15.66
N HIS A 79 0.51 8.92 -14.77
CA HIS A 79 1.48 9.99 -14.88
C HIS A 79 2.33 10.07 -13.63
N GLY A 80 3.55 10.57 -13.76
CA GLY A 80 4.48 10.64 -12.65
C GLY A 80 5.90 11.00 -13.07
N HIS A 81 6.81 10.91 -12.11
CA HIS A 81 8.24 11.02 -12.37
C HIS A 81 9.05 10.25 -11.34
N ALA A 82 10.15 9.66 -11.78
CA ALA A 82 11.20 9.13 -10.93
C ALA A 82 12.38 10.11 -10.92
N ILE A 83 12.79 10.57 -9.73
CA ILE A 83 14.05 11.28 -9.51
C ILE A 83 15.06 10.25 -9.04
N VAL A 84 16.05 9.96 -9.88
CA VAL A 84 17.12 8.98 -9.65
C VAL A 84 18.49 9.66 -9.71
N SER A 85 19.57 8.92 -9.45
CA SER A 85 20.93 9.51 -9.43
C SER A 85 21.32 10.20 -10.73
N ASP A 86 20.78 9.69 -11.85
CA ASP A 86 21.18 10.09 -13.19
C ASP A 86 20.25 11.15 -13.79
N GLY A 87 19.18 11.55 -13.07
CA GLY A 87 18.27 12.61 -13.47
C GLY A 87 16.80 12.34 -13.15
N VAL A 88 15.92 12.85 -14.01
CA VAL A 88 14.46 12.72 -13.88
C VAL A 88 13.92 11.92 -15.05
N GLU A 89 13.22 10.83 -14.76
CA GLU A 89 12.51 10.00 -15.74
C GLU A 89 11.01 10.24 -15.62
N HIS A 90 10.37 10.63 -16.73
CA HIS A 90 8.92 10.87 -16.76
C HIS A 90 8.16 9.59 -17.02
N VAL A 91 7.11 9.34 -16.22
CA VAL A 91 6.05 8.39 -16.56
C VAL A 91 4.91 9.20 -17.15
N ALA A 92 4.57 8.99 -18.41
CA ALA A 92 3.49 9.71 -19.07
C ALA A 92 2.76 8.80 -20.05
N GLY A 93 1.42 8.86 -20.04
CA GLY A 93 0.59 8.14 -21.00
C GLY A 93 0.58 6.62 -20.85
N LEU A 94 1.00 6.08 -19.70
CA LEU A 94 0.95 4.64 -19.46
C LEU A 94 -0.50 4.22 -19.23
N ALA A 95 -1.06 3.39 -20.12
CA ALA A 95 -2.47 2.98 -20.04
C ALA A 95 -2.82 2.37 -18.67
N TRP A 96 -3.95 2.78 -18.12
CA TRP A 96 -4.35 2.44 -16.76
C TRP A 96 -5.83 2.09 -16.63
N GLU A 97 -6.10 0.99 -15.93
CA GLU A 97 -7.46 0.61 -15.58
C GLU A 97 -7.85 1.25 -14.25
N PRO A 98 -9.06 1.81 -14.10
CA PRO A 98 -9.50 2.43 -12.83
C PRO A 98 -9.40 1.50 -11.62
N ASP A 99 -9.57 0.19 -11.82
CA ASP A 99 -9.50 -0.85 -10.79
C ASP A 99 -8.14 -1.57 -10.78
N GLY A 100 -7.13 -1.00 -11.45
CA GLY A 100 -5.76 -1.49 -11.45
C GLY A 100 -5.14 -1.43 -10.04
N LEU A 101 -4.21 -2.33 -9.78
CA LEU A 101 -3.57 -2.47 -8.47
C LEU A 101 -2.16 -1.87 -8.48
N VAL A 102 -1.66 -1.48 -7.31
CA VAL A 102 -0.24 -1.13 -7.13
C VAL A 102 0.47 -2.28 -6.44
N VAL A 103 1.61 -2.70 -6.98
CA VAL A 103 2.43 -3.77 -6.39
C VAL A 103 3.86 -3.30 -6.20
N ILE A 104 4.28 -3.30 -4.94
CA ILE A 104 5.67 -3.20 -4.51
C ILE A 104 5.95 -4.46 -3.71
N ASP A 105 7.03 -5.16 -4.07
CA ASP A 105 7.38 -6.44 -3.43
C ASP A 105 7.54 -6.29 -1.91
N ASP A 106 6.98 -7.26 -1.18
CA ASP A 106 6.90 -7.31 0.29
C ASP A 106 6.12 -6.14 0.94
N SER A 107 5.33 -5.37 0.20
CA SER A 107 4.57 -4.24 0.78
C SER A 107 3.24 -4.69 1.39
N VAL A 108 3.10 -4.51 2.71
CA VAL A 108 1.86 -4.77 3.43
C VAL A 108 0.77 -3.78 2.98
N VAL A 109 1.14 -2.52 2.81
CA VAL A 109 0.21 -1.46 2.36
C VAL A 109 -0.39 -1.76 0.99
N CYS A 110 0.38 -2.28 0.04
CA CYS A 110 -0.16 -2.71 -1.26
C CYS A 110 -1.23 -3.81 -1.10
N VAL A 111 -0.99 -4.81 -0.23
CA VAL A 111 -1.98 -5.86 0.07
C VAL A 111 -3.23 -5.28 0.73
N LEU A 112 -3.08 -4.34 1.68
CA LEU A 112 -4.23 -3.69 2.33
C LEU A 112 -5.09 -2.90 1.34
N ALA A 113 -4.47 -2.13 0.45
CA ALA A 113 -5.17 -1.36 -0.57
C ALA A 113 -5.90 -2.27 -1.56
N ALA A 114 -5.24 -3.30 -2.08
CA ALA A 114 -5.86 -4.30 -2.95
C ALA A 114 -7.03 -5.02 -2.25
N SER A 115 -6.87 -5.37 -0.96
CA SER A 115 -7.94 -5.99 -0.19
C SER A 115 -9.15 -5.06 -0.03
N ARG A 116 -8.94 -3.74 0.13
CA ARG A 116 -10.02 -2.77 0.29
C ARG A 116 -10.86 -2.67 -0.97
N LEU A 117 -10.20 -2.59 -2.13
CA LEU A 117 -10.85 -2.52 -3.44
C LEU A 117 -11.63 -3.81 -3.77
N LEU A 118 -11.02 -4.96 -3.50
CA LEU A 118 -11.53 -6.24 -3.98
C LEU A 118 -12.42 -6.98 -2.96
N ARG A 119 -12.40 -6.63 -1.68
CA ARG A 119 -13.24 -7.29 -0.65
C ARG A 119 -14.73 -7.36 -0.98
N PRO A 120 -15.35 -6.35 -1.62
CA PRO A 120 -16.76 -6.42 -2.01
C PRO A 120 -17.06 -7.42 -3.14
N THR A 121 -16.08 -7.79 -3.95
CA THR A 121 -16.29 -8.54 -5.21
C THR A 121 -15.54 -9.86 -5.29
N LEU A 122 -14.47 -10.04 -4.52
CA LEU A 122 -13.69 -11.27 -4.46
C LEU A 122 -14.12 -12.12 -3.27
N GLU A 123 -14.78 -13.25 -3.55
CA GLU A 123 -15.24 -14.21 -2.56
C GLU A 123 -14.10 -14.80 -1.72
N ALA A 124 -14.40 -15.26 -0.51
CA ALA A 124 -13.42 -16.02 0.28
C ALA A 124 -13.06 -17.34 -0.43
N ALA A 125 -11.82 -17.80 -0.24
CA ALA A 125 -11.26 -18.99 -0.91
C ALA A 125 -11.26 -18.89 -2.45
N SER A 126 -11.06 -17.69 -2.99
CA SER A 126 -11.00 -17.45 -4.43
C SER A 126 -9.76 -16.65 -4.82
N SER A 127 -9.47 -16.61 -6.12
CA SER A 127 -8.41 -15.77 -6.67
C SER A 127 -8.78 -15.22 -8.03
N ILE A 128 -8.20 -14.07 -8.38
CA ILE A 128 -8.44 -13.39 -9.65
C ILE A 128 -7.14 -12.80 -10.20
N ALA A 129 -7.07 -12.60 -11.51
CA ALA A 129 -6.01 -11.82 -12.14
C ALA A 129 -6.46 -10.37 -12.32
N ARG A 130 -5.55 -9.42 -12.07
CA ARG A 130 -5.75 -7.98 -12.29
C ARG A 130 -4.51 -7.37 -12.90
N HIS A 131 -4.66 -6.36 -13.75
CA HIS A 131 -3.53 -5.53 -14.11
C HIS A 131 -3.05 -4.75 -12.89
N ALA A 132 -1.74 -4.67 -12.74
CA ALA A 132 -1.12 -3.86 -11.72
C ALA A 132 0.05 -3.09 -12.30
N VAL A 133 0.27 -1.89 -11.75
CA VAL A 133 1.57 -1.23 -11.85
C VAL A 133 2.51 -1.90 -10.86
N TRP A 134 3.47 -2.63 -11.38
CA TRP A 134 4.55 -3.23 -10.61
C TRP A 134 5.74 -2.27 -10.57
N ILE A 135 6.25 -2.03 -9.36
CA ILE A 135 7.31 -1.06 -9.09
C ILE A 135 8.42 -1.78 -8.32
N PRO A 136 9.51 -2.18 -8.98
CA PRO A 136 10.68 -2.73 -8.31
C PRO A 136 11.47 -1.66 -7.55
N PRO A 137 12.46 -2.07 -6.72
CA PRO A 137 13.33 -1.14 -6.00
C PRO A 137 14.11 -0.15 -6.88
N THR A 138 14.23 -0.42 -8.17
CA THR A 138 14.87 0.45 -9.18
C THR A 138 13.94 1.52 -9.75
N LEU A 139 12.67 1.59 -9.30
CA LEU A 139 11.68 2.64 -9.62
C LEU A 139 11.18 2.74 -11.06
N TRP A 140 11.58 1.85 -11.96
CA TRP A 140 10.90 1.73 -13.26
C TRP A 140 9.49 1.14 -13.08
N VAL A 141 8.58 1.40 -14.03
CA VAL A 141 7.18 0.98 -13.91
C VAL A 141 6.82 -0.01 -15.01
N GLU A 142 6.11 -1.08 -14.64
CA GLU A 142 5.56 -2.06 -15.57
C GLU A 142 4.06 -2.25 -15.31
N ILE A 143 3.25 -2.33 -16.36
CA ILE A 143 1.90 -2.88 -16.22
C ILE A 143 1.96 -4.37 -16.53
N ARG A 144 1.56 -5.21 -15.57
CA ARG A 144 1.49 -6.66 -15.76
C ARG A 144 0.32 -7.28 -15.00
N PRO A 145 -0.19 -8.44 -15.45
CA PRO A 145 -1.17 -9.18 -14.69
C PRO A 145 -0.56 -9.73 -13.40
N VAL A 146 -1.25 -9.55 -12.28
CA VAL A 146 -0.90 -10.12 -10.98
C VAL A 146 -2.07 -10.91 -10.44
N ARG A 147 -1.76 -12.00 -9.75
CA ARG A 147 -2.75 -12.79 -9.02
C ARG A 147 -3.05 -12.13 -7.69
N VAL A 148 -4.34 -11.99 -7.36
CA VAL A 148 -4.81 -11.69 -6.02
C VAL A 148 -5.58 -12.90 -5.51
N ALA A 149 -5.23 -13.39 -4.32
CA ALA A 149 -5.96 -14.48 -3.68
C ALA A 149 -6.50 -14.03 -2.32
N ARG A 150 -7.71 -14.48 -1.99
CA ARG A 150 -8.36 -14.27 -0.70
C ARG A 150 -8.66 -15.62 -0.09
N ALA A 151 -8.13 -15.88 1.10
CA ALA A 151 -8.55 -17.00 1.94
C ALA A 151 -9.40 -16.49 3.13
N ALA A 152 -9.69 -17.36 4.09
CA ALA A 152 -10.39 -16.98 5.31
C ALA A 152 -9.53 -16.02 6.13
N GLY A 153 -9.79 -14.71 6.02
CA GLY A 153 -9.10 -13.67 6.78
C GLY A 153 -7.71 -13.28 6.27
N SER A 154 -7.22 -13.86 5.17
CA SER A 154 -5.92 -13.50 4.59
C SER A 154 -5.98 -13.17 3.11
N TRP A 155 -5.05 -12.33 2.68
CA TRP A 155 -4.94 -11.80 1.33
C TRP A 155 -3.52 -11.95 0.82
N GLN A 156 -3.38 -12.31 -0.46
CA GLN A 156 -2.11 -12.44 -1.14
C GLN A 156 -2.16 -11.62 -2.42
N LEU A 157 -1.11 -10.83 -2.67
CA LEU A 157 -0.94 -10.02 -3.86
C LEU A 157 0.38 -10.41 -4.53
N GLY A 158 0.31 -10.85 -5.80
CA GLY A 158 1.50 -11.29 -6.52
C GLY A 158 2.12 -12.56 -5.92
N SER A 159 3.45 -12.57 -5.81
CA SER A 159 4.24 -13.69 -5.30
C SER A 159 4.49 -13.66 -3.80
N ASP A 160 4.13 -12.57 -3.12
CA ASP A 160 4.41 -12.40 -1.70
C ASP A 160 3.62 -13.39 -0.85
N GLY A 161 4.05 -13.59 0.40
CA GLY A 161 3.30 -14.42 1.35
C GLY A 161 1.95 -13.78 1.72
N PRO A 162 0.95 -14.59 2.11
CA PRO A 162 -0.35 -14.05 2.52
C PRO A 162 -0.25 -13.22 3.79
N ILE A 163 -0.99 -12.10 3.84
CA ILE A 163 -1.14 -11.23 5.00
C ILE A 163 -2.52 -11.47 5.61
N GLU A 164 -2.58 -11.74 6.91
CA GLU A 164 -3.83 -11.71 7.65
C GLU A 164 -4.33 -10.27 7.79
N ILE A 165 -5.61 -10.05 7.49
CA ILE A 165 -6.25 -8.75 7.58
C ILE A 165 -7.50 -8.89 8.43
N ASP A 166 -7.61 -8.07 9.47
CA ASP A 166 -8.75 -8.08 10.37
C ASP A 166 -10.03 -7.51 9.72
N PRO A 167 -11.19 -7.60 10.39
CA PRO A 167 -12.44 -7.05 9.88
C PRO A 167 -12.39 -5.54 9.59
N GLY A 168 -11.55 -4.77 10.30
CA GLY A 168 -11.33 -3.34 10.08
C GLY A 168 -10.42 -3.02 8.87
N GLY A 169 -9.82 -4.03 8.26
CA GLY A 169 -8.91 -3.83 7.14
C GLY A 169 -7.49 -3.45 7.59
N LEU A 170 -7.09 -3.84 8.80
CA LEU A 170 -5.75 -3.68 9.35
C LEU A 170 -4.95 -4.99 9.27
N PRO A 171 -3.62 -4.93 9.07
CA PRO A 171 -2.80 -6.12 8.98
C PRO A 171 -2.56 -6.72 10.37
N ARG A 172 -2.58 -8.06 10.46
CA ARG A 172 -2.09 -8.80 11.61
C ARG A 172 -0.71 -9.37 11.28
N LEU A 173 0.32 -8.73 11.84
CA LEU A 173 1.72 -9.08 11.58
C LEU A 173 2.33 -9.82 12.77
N ALA A 174 3.36 -10.62 12.51
CA ALA A 174 4.11 -11.30 13.56
C ALA A 174 4.85 -10.28 14.44
N GLY A 175 4.74 -10.44 15.77
CA GLY A 175 5.23 -9.44 16.73
C GLY A 175 4.55 -8.07 16.59
N GLY A 176 3.33 -8.08 16.06
CA GLY A 176 2.62 -6.87 15.68
C GLY A 176 2.16 -6.04 16.88
N GLU A 177 2.40 -4.74 16.82
CA GLU A 177 1.88 -3.75 17.76
C GLU A 177 1.12 -2.69 16.98
N MET A 178 0.06 -2.13 17.58
CA MET A 178 -0.75 -1.06 17.00
C MET A 178 -0.98 0.04 18.02
N TRP A 179 -1.09 1.27 17.52
CA TRP A 179 -1.37 2.45 18.34
C TRP A 179 -2.30 3.41 17.57
N PRO A 180 -3.18 4.14 18.26
CA PRO A 180 -3.95 5.21 17.62
C PRO A 180 -3.01 6.33 17.18
N LEU A 181 -3.33 7.01 16.07
CA LEU A 181 -2.55 8.16 15.59
C LEU A 181 -3.00 9.49 16.20
N GLU A 182 -4.18 9.50 16.82
CA GLU A 182 -4.73 10.63 17.54
C GLU A 182 -4.98 10.18 18.99
N PRO A 183 -4.71 11.02 19.99
CA PRO A 183 -5.10 10.71 21.35
C PRO A 183 -6.62 10.55 21.42
N GLU A 184 -7.09 9.65 22.27
CA GLU A 184 -8.51 9.61 22.61
C GLU A 184 -8.90 10.97 23.21
N ASP A 185 -10.05 11.52 22.80
CA ASP A 185 -10.52 12.83 23.24
C ASP A 185 -10.34 13.00 24.76
N GLY A 186 -9.44 13.90 25.16
CA GLY A 186 -9.19 14.24 26.57
C GLY A 186 -7.87 13.75 27.18
N GLN A 187 -7.01 13.01 26.48
CA GLN A 187 -5.65 12.72 26.94
C GLN A 187 -4.59 13.59 26.24
N PRO A 188 -3.73 14.32 26.99
CA PRO A 188 -2.59 14.99 26.39
C PRO A 188 -1.65 13.93 25.79
N ALA A 189 -1.28 14.12 24.52
CA ALA A 189 -0.22 13.33 23.89
C ALA A 189 1.03 13.44 24.76
N THR A 190 1.45 12.33 25.38
CA THR A 190 2.69 12.28 26.16
C THR A 190 3.82 12.03 25.16
N PRO A 191 4.76 12.98 24.99
CA PRO A 191 6.00 12.68 24.31
C PRO A 191 6.93 11.96 25.30
N ASP A 192 7.41 10.79 24.91
CA ASP A 192 8.63 10.20 25.47
C ASP A 192 9.87 10.92 24.92
#